data_AF-A0A0F9J8M3-F1
#
_entry.id   AF-A0A0F9J8M3-F1
#
_cell.length_a   1.000
_cell.length_b   1.000
_cell.length_c   1.000
_cell.angle_alpha   90.00
_cell.angle_beta   90.00
_cell.angle_gamma   90.00
#
_symmetry.space_group_name_H-M   'P 1'
#
loop_
_entity.id
_entity.type
_entity.pdbx_description
1 polymer ?
#
loop_
_entity_poly.entity_id
_entity_poly.type
_entity_poly.pdbx_seq_one_letter_code
_entity_poly.pdbx_strand_id
1 'polypeptide(L)'
;MNIGIKLLNLASNCTRIRNCIEDYVASIYPFDLHIGWFMGGINYQYPDKPDDGSIGFIAFNVQGKSRLKLKTARYLTRKCELNGGASLNDEQIRILSEKINSLLWTAEELNDIELIRGPDITQAYNDEIGGSSCMTGYNSSYTKLYEINPTRFEMLIICRGNDSARAIIHKLDNSQKLLGVIYTTAEHLLDEMEKYAIGQNWILCTDNSQDKTVWIMSGLYFYDGEIPYMDVLTGGEIYDNLLTVSYNPGSFELCNQNGDLEDGHPCENCGDRVHEDNVYNDNDGNVYCEYCFNESFFQCPGCDAVTHNNDTVHIQDKEIYVCQYCADKHYYKCETCGDYYELDNVQIFNDSTYCESCFDEITDYCENCSELFYTEDLTSVNDNGLLCADCATV
;
A
#
# COMPACT_ATOMS: atom_id res chain seq x y z
N MET A 1 -37.15 65.26 8.77
CA MET A 1 -35.84 64.57 8.71
C MET A 1 -35.73 63.70 9.95
N ASN A 2 -35.91 62.39 9.79
CA ASN A 2 -35.85 61.43 10.88
C ASN A 2 -34.38 61.01 11.03
N ILE A 3 -33.65 61.67 11.93
CA ILE A 3 -32.30 61.26 12.29
C ILE A 3 -32.46 60.04 13.19
N GLY A 4 -32.56 58.87 12.56
CA GLY A 4 -32.48 57.60 13.24
C GLY A 4 -31.10 57.51 13.88
N ILE A 5 -31.03 57.78 15.18
CA ILE A 5 -29.88 57.42 16.00
C ILE A 5 -29.84 55.89 15.99
N LYS A 6 -29.07 55.31 15.06
CA LYS A 6 -28.58 53.94 15.20
C LYS A 6 -27.70 53.96 16.45
N LEU A 7 -28.27 53.58 17.59
CA LEU A 7 -27.51 53.12 18.75
C LEU A 7 -26.81 51.82 18.35
N LEU A 8 -25.74 51.94 17.55
CA LEU A 8 -24.74 50.90 17.36
C LEU A 8 -23.89 50.87 18.64
N ASN A 9 -24.47 50.39 19.73
CA ASN A 9 -23.69 49.92 20.88
C ASN A 9 -23.21 48.48 20.59
N LEU A 10 -22.62 48.29 19.40
CA LEU A 10 -21.80 47.13 19.10
C LEU A 10 -20.52 47.38 19.90
N ALA A 11 -20.47 46.81 21.10
CA ALA A 11 -19.25 46.79 21.89
C ALA A 11 -18.13 46.32 20.96
N SER A 12 -17.07 47.14 20.82
CA SER A 12 -15.93 46.80 19.97
C SER A 12 -15.47 45.38 20.28
N ASN A 13 -14.97 44.64 19.29
CA ASN A 13 -14.47 43.28 19.54
C ASN A 13 -13.45 43.25 20.68
N CYS A 14 -12.66 44.31 20.83
CA CYS A 14 -11.80 44.54 22.01
C CYS A 14 -12.57 44.42 23.34
N THR A 15 -13.71 45.11 23.47
CA THR A 15 -14.56 45.03 24.67
C THR A 15 -15.12 43.63 24.89
N ARG A 16 -15.54 42.95 23.81
CA ARG A 16 -16.10 41.58 23.88
C ARG A 16 -15.05 40.56 24.32
N ILE A 17 -13.85 40.61 23.72
CA ILE A 17 -12.70 39.78 24.08
C ILE A 17 -12.35 40.01 25.56
N ARG A 18 -12.27 41.28 25.97
CA ARG A 18 -11.95 41.66 27.34
C ARG A 18 -12.93 41.07 28.34
N ASN A 19 -14.23 41.31 28.14
CA ASN A 19 -15.27 40.80 29.04
C ASN A 19 -15.26 39.26 29.09
N CYS A 20 -15.02 38.59 27.96
CA CYS A 20 -14.90 37.14 27.94
C CYS A 20 -13.76 36.62 28.81
N ILE A 21 -12.60 37.28 28.76
CA ILE A 21 -11.46 36.92 29.62
C ILE A 21 -11.79 37.20 31.09
N GLU A 22 -12.38 38.36 31.39
CA GLU A 22 -12.80 38.73 32.75
C GLU A 22 -13.75 37.68 33.34
N ASP A 23 -14.82 37.36 32.61
CA ASP A 23 -15.84 36.42 33.04
C ASP A 23 -15.25 35.02 33.25
N TYR A 24 -14.37 34.58 32.35
CA TYR A 24 -13.73 33.26 32.45
C TYR A 24 -12.78 33.18 33.65
N VAL A 25 -11.89 34.16 33.82
CA VAL A 25 -10.95 34.19 34.95
C VAL A 25 -11.71 34.30 36.27
N ALA A 26 -12.73 35.16 36.36
CA ALA A 26 -13.57 35.29 37.55
C ALA A 26 -14.32 34.00 37.90
N SER A 27 -14.67 33.18 36.89
CA SER A 27 -15.32 31.88 37.11
C SER A 27 -14.39 30.84 37.73
N ILE A 28 -13.07 30.96 37.53
CA ILE A 28 -12.06 30.05 38.08
C ILE A 28 -11.52 30.57 39.42
N TYR A 29 -11.30 31.88 39.53
CA TYR A 29 -10.72 32.57 40.69
C TYR A 29 -11.62 33.70 41.20
N PRO A 30 -12.76 33.38 41.85
CA PRO A 30 -13.78 34.37 42.22
C PRO A 30 -13.34 35.41 43.26
N PHE A 31 -12.19 35.23 43.93
CA PHE A 31 -11.73 36.09 45.03
C PHE A 31 -10.40 36.82 44.78
N ASP A 32 -9.75 36.63 43.63
CA ASP A 32 -8.47 37.29 43.35
C ASP A 32 -8.67 38.70 42.77
N LEU A 33 -8.27 39.71 43.55
CA LEU A 33 -8.28 41.15 43.25
C LEU A 33 -7.32 41.58 42.11
N HIS A 34 -6.65 40.64 41.45
CA HIS A 34 -5.62 40.92 40.45
C HIS A 34 -6.14 41.26 39.04
N ILE A 35 -7.45 41.25 38.83
CA ILE A 35 -8.08 41.64 37.54
C ILE A 35 -7.59 43.03 37.09
N GLY A 36 -7.44 43.99 38.01
CA GLY A 36 -7.02 45.36 37.67
C GLY A 36 -5.62 45.46 37.04
N TRP A 37 -4.67 44.61 37.44
CA TRP A 37 -3.30 44.64 36.91
C TRP A 37 -3.24 44.12 35.47
N PHE A 38 -3.93 43.01 35.19
CA PHE A 38 -4.06 42.42 33.87
C PHE A 38 -4.76 43.36 32.86
N MET A 39 -5.80 44.06 33.32
CA MET A 39 -6.67 44.88 32.47
C MET A 39 -5.99 46.12 31.90
N GLY A 40 -4.88 46.56 32.51
CA GLY A 40 -4.01 47.58 31.93
C GLY A 40 -3.45 47.12 30.58
N GLY A 41 -3.01 45.87 30.46
CA GLY A 41 -2.34 45.35 29.26
C GLY A 41 -3.25 45.22 28.03
N ILE A 42 -4.49 44.75 28.19
CA ILE A 42 -5.44 44.56 27.09
C ILE A 42 -5.91 45.90 26.51
N ASN A 43 -6.24 46.86 27.36
CA ASN A 43 -6.89 48.10 26.93
C ASN A 43 -5.98 48.95 26.01
N TYR A 44 -4.65 48.82 26.09
CA TYR A 44 -3.73 49.54 25.21
C TYR A 44 -3.48 48.85 23.86
N GLN A 45 -3.83 47.57 23.71
CA GLN A 45 -3.50 46.79 22.52
C GLN A 45 -4.65 46.70 21.51
N TYR A 46 -5.87 47.11 21.85
CA TYR A 46 -7.04 47.09 20.94
C TYR A 46 -7.17 45.77 20.13
N PRO A 47 -7.28 44.62 20.81
CA PRO A 47 -7.45 43.34 20.13
C PRO A 47 -8.74 43.31 19.30
N ASP A 48 -8.66 42.77 18.09
CA ASP A 48 -9.78 42.62 17.16
C ASP A 48 -9.56 41.43 16.22
N LYS A 49 -10.56 41.12 15.39
CA LYS A 49 -10.46 40.21 14.25
C LYS A 49 -9.38 40.73 13.27
N PRO A 50 -8.56 39.85 12.68
CA PRO A 50 -7.62 40.23 11.63
C PRO A 50 -8.34 40.72 10.37
N ASP A 51 -7.77 41.74 9.72
CA ASP A 51 -8.34 42.31 8.49
C ASP A 51 -8.32 41.33 7.31
N ASP A 52 -7.43 40.33 7.35
CA ASP A 52 -7.32 39.27 6.34
C ASP A 52 -8.25 38.08 6.58
N GLY A 53 -9.09 38.14 7.62
CA GLY A 53 -10.06 37.09 7.94
C GLY A 53 -9.47 35.85 8.62
N SER A 54 -8.17 35.80 8.91
CA SER A 54 -7.52 34.62 9.53
C SER A 54 -8.25 34.18 10.80
N ILE A 55 -8.86 32.99 10.77
CA ILE A 55 -9.66 32.43 11.88
C ILE A 55 -8.75 31.99 13.02
N GLY A 56 -9.14 32.22 14.28
CA GLY A 56 -8.35 31.82 15.45
C GLY A 56 -7.10 32.68 15.71
N PHE A 57 -7.02 33.86 15.09
CA PHE A 57 -5.97 34.86 15.34
C PHE A 57 -6.58 36.13 15.92
N ILE A 58 -5.86 36.77 16.84
CA ILE A 58 -6.16 38.12 17.31
C ILE A 58 -5.16 39.08 16.66
N ALA A 59 -5.69 40.12 16.02
CA ALA A 59 -4.91 41.26 15.59
C ALA A 59 -4.90 42.33 16.68
N PHE A 60 -3.77 42.99 16.91
CA PHE A 60 -3.61 43.99 17.96
C PHE A 60 -2.55 45.03 17.60
N ASN A 61 -2.67 46.20 18.21
CA ASN A 61 -1.79 47.33 18.01
C ASN A 61 -0.55 47.23 18.89
N VAL A 62 0.61 47.56 18.31
CA VAL A 62 1.87 47.72 19.04
C VAL A 62 2.42 49.11 18.72
N GLN A 63 2.80 49.86 19.75
CA GLN A 63 3.29 51.23 19.57
C GLN A 63 4.48 51.28 18.61
N GLY A 64 4.36 52.09 17.56
CA GLY A 64 5.42 52.27 16.55
C GLY A 64 5.62 51.10 15.59
N LYS A 65 4.71 50.11 15.55
CA LYS A 65 4.75 48.99 14.60
C LYS A 65 3.44 48.88 13.85
N SER A 66 3.46 48.18 12.71
CA SER A 66 2.23 47.73 12.06
C SER A 66 1.43 46.84 13.00
N ARG A 67 0.11 46.79 12.77
CA ARG A 67 -0.79 45.87 13.49
C ARG A 67 -0.23 44.45 13.39
N LEU A 68 -0.01 43.82 14.54
CA LEU A 68 0.50 42.46 14.59
C LEU A 68 -0.68 41.50 14.74
N LYS A 69 -0.50 40.26 14.30
CA LYS A 69 -1.44 39.18 14.59
C LYS A 69 -0.74 38.03 15.30
N LEU A 70 -1.43 37.42 16.26
CA LEU A 70 -0.99 36.21 16.94
C LEU A 70 -2.15 35.22 17.03
N LYS A 71 -1.83 33.93 17.04
CA LYS A 71 -2.75 32.87 17.42
C LYS A 71 -3.46 33.25 18.74
N THR A 72 -4.78 33.09 18.86
CA THR A 72 -5.56 33.52 20.04
C THR A 72 -4.95 33.01 21.35
N ALA A 73 -4.64 31.71 21.47
CA ALA A 73 -3.95 31.14 22.63
C ALA A 73 -2.55 31.76 22.89
N ARG A 74 -1.76 32.07 21.85
CA ARG A 74 -0.47 32.77 21.99
C ARG A 74 -0.64 34.22 22.42
N TYR A 75 -1.69 34.89 21.99
CA TYR A 75 -2.04 36.23 22.47
C TYR A 75 -2.39 36.17 23.97
N LEU A 76 -3.24 35.21 24.38
CA LEU A 76 -3.61 34.97 25.77
C LEU A 76 -2.42 34.68 26.70
N THR A 77 -1.44 33.93 26.22
CA THR A 77 -0.24 33.61 27.01
C THR A 77 0.81 34.73 26.97
N ARG A 78 1.14 35.28 25.80
CA ARG A 78 2.28 36.20 25.65
C ARG A 78 1.95 37.68 25.83
N LYS A 79 0.72 38.08 25.52
CA LYS A 79 0.29 39.49 25.61
C LYS A 79 -0.59 39.75 26.80
N CYS A 80 -1.32 38.72 27.20
CA CYS A 80 -2.19 38.73 28.34
C CYS A 80 -1.55 38.07 29.59
N GLU A 81 -0.41 37.39 29.45
CA GLU A 81 0.34 36.78 30.57
C GLU A 81 -0.50 35.84 31.46
N LEU A 82 -1.53 35.20 30.89
CA LEU A 82 -2.50 34.43 31.67
C LEU A 82 -1.94 33.12 32.24
N ASN A 83 -0.89 32.55 31.65
CA ASN A 83 -0.23 31.37 32.20
C ASN A 83 0.76 31.70 33.33
N GLY A 84 1.22 32.95 33.41
CA GLY A 84 2.13 33.42 34.46
C GLY A 84 1.37 34.10 35.59
N GLY A 85 0.67 35.20 35.28
CA GLY A 85 0.01 36.05 36.26
C GLY A 85 -1.29 35.47 36.81
N ALA A 86 -2.12 34.85 35.95
CA ALA A 86 -3.40 34.27 36.35
C ALA A 86 -3.34 32.76 36.61
N SER A 87 -2.17 32.13 36.43
CA SER A 87 -1.94 30.69 36.63
C SER A 87 -2.89 29.77 35.85
N LEU A 88 -3.43 30.20 34.71
CA LEU A 88 -4.21 29.31 33.84
C LEU A 88 -3.29 28.26 33.20
N ASN A 89 -3.70 26.99 33.29
CA ASN A 89 -3.01 25.91 32.59
C ASN A 89 -3.36 25.89 31.09
N ASP A 90 -2.62 25.09 30.31
CA ASP A 90 -2.77 25.06 28.84
C ASP A 90 -4.18 24.69 28.38
N GLU A 91 -4.84 23.79 29.10
CA GLU A 91 -6.22 23.37 28.80
C GLU A 91 -7.22 24.51 29.04
N GLN A 92 -7.06 25.28 30.12
CA GLN A 92 -7.88 26.45 30.39
C GLN A 92 -7.64 27.56 29.36
N ILE A 93 -6.38 27.76 28.92
CA ILE A 93 -6.05 28.69 27.84
C ILE A 93 -6.71 28.26 26.53
N ARG A 94 -6.74 26.96 26.22
CA ARG A 94 -7.43 26.41 25.05
C ARG A 94 -8.94 26.72 25.09
N ILE A 95 -9.60 26.36 26.19
CA ILE A 95 -11.05 26.62 26.37
C ILE A 95 -11.37 28.11 26.24
N LEU A 96 -10.56 28.98 26.84
CA LEU A 96 -10.76 30.44 26.74
C LEU A 96 -10.53 30.94 25.31
N SER A 97 -9.50 30.43 24.64
CA SER A 97 -9.23 30.73 23.23
C SER A 97 -10.43 30.37 22.34
N GLU A 98 -11.05 29.20 22.56
CA GLU A 98 -12.25 28.76 21.84
C GLU A 98 -13.46 29.66 22.11
N LYS A 99 -13.67 30.07 23.36
CA LYS A 99 -14.73 31.04 23.72
C LYS A 99 -14.54 32.38 23.04
N ILE A 100 -13.30 32.89 23.00
CA ILE A 100 -13.01 34.14 22.29
C ILE A 100 -13.23 33.95 20.79
N ASN A 101 -12.83 32.82 20.23
CA ASN A 101 -13.05 32.54 18.83
C ASN A 101 -14.55 32.48 18.47
N SER A 102 -15.38 31.82 19.29
CA SER A 102 -16.84 31.80 19.08
C SER A 102 -17.51 33.17 19.26
N LEU A 103 -16.83 34.15 19.88
CA LEU A 103 -17.29 35.54 19.89
C LEU A 103 -16.91 36.28 18.60
N LEU A 104 -15.72 36.03 18.06
CA LEU A 104 -15.16 36.80 16.94
C LEU A 104 -15.60 36.29 15.57
N TRP A 105 -15.95 35.01 15.47
CA TRP A 105 -16.34 34.36 14.22
C TRP A 105 -17.71 33.68 14.39
N THR A 106 -18.51 33.65 13.31
CA THR A 106 -19.77 32.90 13.31
C THR A 106 -19.49 31.39 13.32
N ALA A 107 -20.49 30.58 13.69
CA ALA A 107 -20.36 29.13 13.60
C ALA A 107 -20.05 28.65 12.16
N GLU A 108 -20.54 29.37 11.14
CA GLU A 108 -20.23 29.11 9.74
C GLU A 108 -18.78 29.47 9.39
N GLU A 109 -18.27 30.60 9.92
CA GLU A 109 -16.86 30.99 9.78
C GLU A 109 -15.91 30.09 10.60
N LEU A 110 -16.39 29.41 11.63
CA LEU A 110 -15.59 28.49 12.46
C LEU A 110 -15.63 27.05 11.93
N ASN A 111 -16.66 26.70 11.15
CA ASN A 111 -16.83 25.38 10.57
C ASN A 111 -16.24 25.35 9.16
N ASP A 112 -14.93 25.46 9.07
CA ASP A 112 -14.23 25.23 7.81
C ASP A 112 -14.02 23.71 7.67
N ILE A 113 -14.99 23.05 7.02
CA ILE A 113 -14.90 21.66 6.60
C ILE A 113 -14.83 21.67 5.08
N GLU A 114 -13.74 21.17 4.54
CA GLU A 114 -13.47 21.18 3.11
C GLU A 114 -13.21 19.77 2.59
N LEU A 115 -13.67 19.50 1.37
CA LEU A 115 -13.31 18.31 0.60
C LEU A 115 -12.57 18.75 -0.65
N ILE A 116 -11.25 18.57 -0.65
CA ILE A 116 -10.38 18.94 -1.76
C ILE A 116 -9.99 17.72 -2.60
N ARG A 117 -9.54 17.96 -3.83
CA ARG A 117 -9.17 16.91 -4.81
C ARG A 117 -8.02 17.39 -5.69
N GLY A 118 -7.38 16.44 -6.37
CA GLY A 118 -6.41 16.79 -7.40
C GLY A 118 -5.18 17.50 -6.82
N PRO A 119 -4.64 18.52 -7.51
CA PRO A 119 -3.42 19.21 -7.07
C PRO A 119 -3.51 19.85 -5.68
N ASP A 120 -4.73 20.19 -5.24
CA ASP A 120 -4.95 20.79 -3.93
C ASP A 120 -4.59 19.82 -2.79
N ILE A 121 -4.70 18.50 -3.01
CA ILE A 121 -4.26 17.49 -2.03
C ILE A 121 -2.75 17.61 -1.78
N THR A 122 -1.95 17.65 -2.83
CA THR A 122 -0.49 17.79 -2.73
C THR A 122 -0.11 19.13 -2.12
N GLN A 123 -0.82 20.20 -2.48
CA GLN A 123 -0.64 21.51 -1.86
C GLN A 123 -0.92 21.49 -0.35
N ALA A 124 -1.98 20.79 0.10
CA ALA A 124 -2.29 20.66 1.53
C ALA A 124 -1.19 19.91 2.31
N TYR A 125 -0.55 18.90 1.71
CA TYR A 125 0.63 18.24 2.28
C TYR A 125 1.85 19.16 2.29
N ASN A 126 2.08 19.93 1.22
CA ASN A 126 3.16 20.92 1.17
C ASN A 126 3.00 21.98 2.28
N ASP A 127 1.76 22.40 2.56
CA ASP A 127 1.44 23.40 3.57
C ASP A 127 1.29 22.82 4.99
N GLU A 128 1.53 21.51 5.15
CA GLU A 128 1.47 20.77 6.41
C GLU A 128 0.12 20.87 7.14
N ILE A 129 -1.02 20.97 6.42
CA ILE A 129 -2.37 21.09 7.01
C ILE A 129 -2.70 19.84 7.82
N GLY A 130 -2.88 19.90 9.13
CA GLY A 130 -2.99 18.71 9.98
C GLY A 130 -1.67 18.25 10.62
N GLY A 131 -0.62 19.05 10.50
CA GLY A 131 0.70 18.80 11.08
C GLY A 131 1.67 18.08 10.13
N SER A 132 2.93 17.98 10.54
CA SER A 132 3.97 17.35 9.75
C SER A 132 3.78 15.81 9.69
N SER A 133 4.09 15.22 8.53
CA SER A 133 4.23 13.77 8.33
C SER A 133 5.40 13.46 7.39
N CYS A 134 5.69 12.19 7.13
CA CYS A 134 6.73 11.78 6.18
C CYS A 134 6.50 12.30 4.74
N MET A 135 5.25 12.63 4.39
CA MET A 135 4.84 13.14 3.07
C MET A 135 4.62 14.66 3.03
N THR A 136 4.92 15.41 4.09
CA THR A 136 4.71 16.87 4.10
C THR A 136 5.95 17.65 3.65
N GLY A 137 5.76 18.92 3.27
CA GLY A 137 6.85 19.81 2.87
C GLY A 137 7.56 19.34 1.60
N TYR A 138 8.88 19.14 1.66
CA TYR A 138 9.70 18.72 0.50
C TYR A 138 9.30 17.34 -0.06
N ASN A 139 8.67 16.49 0.74
CA ASN A 139 8.24 15.14 0.35
C ASN A 139 6.78 15.12 -0.17
N SER A 140 6.13 16.29 -0.31
CA SER A 140 4.74 16.37 -0.80
C SER A 140 4.56 15.79 -2.20
N SER A 141 5.61 15.75 -3.02
CA SER A 141 5.57 15.09 -4.34
C SER A 141 5.18 13.62 -4.28
N TYR A 142 5.44 12.91 -3.19
CA TYR A 142 5.05 11.49 -3.03
C TYR A 142 3.53 11.30 -2.99
N THR A 143 2.75 12.39 -2.84
CA THR A 143 1.29 12.34 -2.84
C THR A 143 0.69 12.41 -4.24
N LYS A 144 1.51 12.36 -5.31
CA LYS A 144 1.04 12.53 -6.68
C LYS A 144 -0.01 11.51 -7.09
N LEU A 145 0.07 10.28 -6.57
CA LEU A 145 -0.97 9.27 -6.78
C LEU A 145 -2.37 9.79 -6.40
N TYR A 146 -2.50 10.55 -5.31
CA TYR A 146 -3.76 11.14 -4.89
C TYR A 146 -4.21 12.25 -5.84
N GLU A 147 -3.28 13.09 -6.28
CA GLU A 147 -3.53 14.19 -7.21
C GLU A 147 -4.05 13.70 -8.57
N ILE A 148 -3.41 12.69 -9.17
CA ILE A 148 -3.72 12.27 -10.54
C ILE A 148 -4.94 11.35 -10.64
N ASN A 149 -5.46 10.88 -9.50
CA ASN A 149 -6.65 10.03 -9.43
C ASN A 149 -7.81 10.71 -8.65
N PRO A 150 -8.30 11.90 -9.05
CA PRO A 150 -9.30 12.66 -8.29
C PRO A 150 -10.69 12.01 -8.27
N THR A 151 -10.94 11.02 -9.13
CA THR A 151 -12.16 10.21 -9.10
C THR A 151 -12.14 9.18 -7.96
N ARG A 152 -10.94 8.86 -7.45
CA ARG A 152 -10.69 7.83 -6.43
C ARG A 152 -10.30 8.39 -5.08
N PHE A 153 -9.60 9.53 -5.05
CA PHE A 153 -9.18 10.19 -3.83
C PHE A 153 -9.85 11.55 -3.63
N GLU A 154 -10.13 11.85 -2.36
CA GLU A 154 -10.44 13.19 -1.85
C GLU A 154 -9.66 13.38 -0.55
N MET A 155 -9.50 14.61 -0.08
CA MET A 155 -9.00 14.87 1.28
C MET A 155 -10.05 15.67 2.05
N LEU A 156 -10.41 15.17 3.23
CA LEU A 156 -11.21 15.91 4.19
C LEU A 156 -10.29 16.76 5.05
N ILE A 157 -10.55 18.06 5.10
CA ILE A 157 -9.87 19.02 5.97
C ILE A 157 -10.88 19.59 6.96
N ILE A 158 -10.50 19.66 8.24
CA ILE A 158 -11.25 20.38 9.27
C ILE A 158 -10.30 21.37 9.93
N CYS A 159 -10.63 22.65 9.89
CA CYS A 159 -9.86 23.71 10.54
C CYS A 159 -10.67 24.34 11.69
N ARG A 160 -10.09 24.40 12.89
CA ARG A 160 -10.66 25.11 14.05
C ARG A 160 -9.63 26.09 14.60
N GLY A 161 -9.72 27.33 14.13
CA GLY A 161 -8.78 28.38 14.50
C GLY A 161 -7.35 28.05 14.08
N ASN A 162 -6.54 27.57 15.02
CA ASN A 162 -5.12 27.28 14.79
C ASN A 162 -4.81 25.81 14.61
N ASP A 163 -5.82 24.98 14.84
CA ASP A 163 -5.73 23.57 14.71
C ASP A 163 -6.35 23.14 13.40
N SER A 164 -5.75 22.13 12.82
CA SER A 164 -6.22 21.54 11.57
C SER A 164 -6.11 20.03 11.68
N ALA A 165 -6.98 19.35 10.96
CA ALA A 165 -6.90 17.92 10.72
C ALA A 165 -7.06 17.66 9.23
N ARG A 166 -6.38 16.64 8.71
CA ARG A 166 -6.55 16.11 7.37
C ARG A 166 -6.70 14.59 7.40
N ALA A 167 -7.47 14.05 6.47
CA ALA A 167 -7.49 12.61 6.19
C ALA A 167 -7.80 12.36 4.71
N ILE A 168 -7.13 11.38 4.11
CA ILE A 168 -7.46 10.92 2.76
C ILE A 168 -8.76 10.11 2.80
N ILE A 169 -9.63 10.34 1.83
CA ILE A 169 -10.84 9.57 1.59
C ILE A 169 -10.60 8.68 0.38
N HIS A 170 -10.65 7.37 0.60
CA HIS A 170 -10.51 6.36 -0.45
C HIS A 170 -11.90 5.98 -0.97
N LYS A 171 -12.13 6.07 -2.28
CA LYS A 171 -13.36 5.60 -2.94
C LYS A 171 -13.14 4.21 -3.50
N LEU A 172 -13.65 3.23 -2.77
CA LEU A 172 -13.51 1.80 -3.08
C LEU A 172 -14.34 1.42 -4.31
N ASP A 173 -14.01 0.28 -4.92
CA ASP A 173 -14.70 -0.23 -6.11
C ASP A 173 -16.19 -0.54 -5.88
N ASN A 174 -16.55 -0.86 -4.64
CA ASN A 174 -17.93 -1.06 -4.22
C ASN A 174 -18.69 0.26 -3.95
N SER A 175 -18.12 1.41 -4.34
CA SER A 175 -18.65 2.77 -4.13
C SER A 175 -18.71 3.26 -2.68
N GLN A 176 -18.23 2.49 -1.71
CA GLN A 176 -18.07 2.97 -0.34
C GLN A 176 -16.89 3.94 -0.22
N LYS A 177 -16.95 4.80 0.79
CA LYS A 177 -15.86 5.71 1.16
C LYS A 177 -15.22 5.25 2.45
N LEU A 178 -13.90 5.18 2.45
CA LEU A 178 -13.08 4.85 3.61
C LEU A 178 -12.28 6.09 4.02
N LEU A 179 -12.44 6.50 5.28
CA LEU A 179 -11.61 7.52 5.92
C LEU A 179 -10.26 6.88 6.29
N GLY A 180 -9.19 7.38 5.69
CA GLY A 180 -7.82 7.00 6.01
C GLY A 180 -7.38 7.51 7.39
N VAL A 181 -6.07 7.41 7.67
CA VAL A 181 -5.50 7.91 8.93
C VAL A 181 -5.69 9.42 9.05
N ILE A 182 -6.12 9.85 10.24
CA ILE A 182 -6.32 11.26 10.58
C ILE A 182 -5.00 11.83 11.10
N TYR A 183 -4.48 12.83 10.39
CA TYR A 183 -3.36 13.65 10.82
C TYR A 183 -3.91 14.95 11.39
N THR A 184 -3.63 15.24 12.66
CA THR A 184 -4.18 16.41 13.34
C THR A 184 -3.15 17.12 14.21
N THR A 185 -3.28 18.45 14.32
CA THR A 185 -2.52 19.25 15.29
C THR A 185 -3.15 19.29 16.68
N ALA A 186 -4.39 18.78 16.84
CA ALA A 186 -5.09 18.73 18.11
C ALA A 186 -6.05 17.53 18.22
N GLU A 187 -6.06 16.89 19.39
CA GLU A 187 -6.84 15.67 19.66
C GLU A 187 -8.36 15.86 19.47
N HIS A 188 -8.90 17.04 19.82
CA HIS A 188 -10.34 17.30 19.67
C HIS A 188 -10.84 17.26 18.23
N LEU A 189 -9.95 17.47 17.24
CA LEU A 189 -10.31 17.39 15.82
C LEU A 189 -10.40 15.96 15.31
N LEU A 190 -9.75 15.00 15.99
CA LEU A 190 -9.87 13.58 15.67
C LEU A 190 -11.32 13.14 15.85
N ASP A 191 -11.87 13.37 17.05
CA ASP A 191 -13.27 13.10 17.37
C ASP A 191 -14.24 13.79 16.40
N GLU A 192 -13.94 15.03 16.01
CA GLU A 192 -14.79 15.80 15.11
C GLU A 192 -14.80 15.23 13.69
N MET A 193 -13.63 14.83 13.18
CA MET A 193 -13.48 14.22 11.88
C MET A 193 -14.13 12.83 11.81
N GLU A 194 -13.98 12.01 12.86
CA GLU A 194 -14.68 10.73 12.96
C GLU A 194 -16.21 10.90 13.00
N LYS A 195 -16.73 11.82 13.82
CA LYS A 195 -18.17 12.13 13.86
C LYS A 195 -18.69 12.59 12.52
N TYR A 196 -17.92 13.42 11.81
CA TYR A 196 -18.27 13.86 10.47
C TYR A 196 -18.37 12.65 9.51
N ALA A 197 -17.35 11.80 9.47
CA ALA A 197 -17.33 10.62 8.61
C ALA A 197 -18.48 9.63 8.93
N ILE A 198 -18.77 9.38 10.21
CA ILE A 198 -19.94 8.58 10.65
C ILE A 198 -21.24 9.20 10.15
N GLY A 199 -21.40 10.52 10.28
CA GLY A 199 -22.58 11.25 9.79
C GLY A 199 -22.75 11.18 8.26
N GLN A 200 -21.67 10.98 7.51
CA GLN A 200 -21.68 10.76 6.07
C GLN A 200 -21.78 9.26 5.67
N ASN A 201 -21.90 8.35 6.65
CA ASN A 201 -21.89 6.90 6.43
C ASN A 201 -20.62 6.40 5.72
N TRP A 202 -19.45 6.93 6.11
CA TRP A 202 -18.14 6.45 5.66
C TRP A 202 -17.59 5.40 6.62
N ILE A 203 -16.72 4.54 6.09
CA ILE A 203 -16.01 3.52 6.85
C ILE A 203 -14.84 4.20 7.58
N LEU A 204 -14.64 3.89 8.85
CA LEU A 204 -13.45 4.30 9.60
C LEU A 204 -12.39 3.20 9.51
N CYS A 205 -11.12 3.56 9.27
CA CYS A 205 -10.04 2.58 9.20
C CYS A 205 -9.85 1.77 10.50
N THR A 206 -10.27 2.35 11.64
CA THR A 206 -10.22 1.76 12.98
C THR A 206 -11.36 0.77 13.28
N ASP A 207 -12.37 0.67 12.39
CA ASP A 207 -13.49 -0.25 12.58
C ASP A 207 -13.08 -1.70 12.29
N ASN A 208 -12.79 -2.46 13.35
CA ASN A 208 -12.41 -3.87 13.28
C ASN A 208 -13.59 -4.82 13.00
N SER A 209 -14.83 -4.32 12.95
CA SER A 209 -16.01 -5.15 12.69
C SER A 209 -16.29 -5.40 11.21
N GLN A 210 -15.62 -4.66 10.32
CA GLN A 210 -15.80 -4.78 8.87
C GLN A 210 -14.94 -5.90 8.29
N ASP A 211 -15.49 -6.58 7.29
CA ASP A 211 -14.70 -7.42 6.40
C ASP A 211 -13.83 -6.51 5.53
N LYS A 212 -12.53 -6.48 5.80
CA LYS A 212 -11.58 -5.63 5.08
C LYS A 212 -11.17 -6.22 3.73
N THR A 213 -11.55 -7.46 3.42
CA THR A 213 -11.19 -8.10 2.14
C THR A 213 -11.82 -7.41 0.93
N VAL A 214 -12.89 -6.62 1.14
CA VAL A 214 -13.54 -5.82 0.09
C VAL A 214 -12.95 -4.41 -0.07
N TRP A 215 -11.95 -4.04 0.72
CA TRP A 215 -11.29 -2.73 0.62
C TRP A 215 -10.30 -2.75 -0.52
N ILE A 216 -10.84 -2.60 -1.73
CA ILE A 216 -10.10 -2.65 -3.00
C ILE A 216 -10.39 -1.39 -3.80
N MET A 217 -9.35 -0.83 -4.40
CA MET A 217 -9.43 0.30 -5.29
C MET A 217 -8.54 0.05 -6.51
N SER A 218 -9.20 -0.25 -7.63
CA SER A 218 -8.54 -0.64 -8.88
C SER A 218 -8.49 0.50 -9.90
N GLY A 219 -7.61 0.36 -10.90
CA GLY A 219 -7.58 1.25 -12.06
C GLY A 219 -6.96 2.61 -11.77
N LEU A 220 -5.93 2.66 -10.92
CA LEU A 220 -5.20 3.87 -10.59
C LEU A 220 -4.05 4.10 -11.57
N TYR A 221 -3.94 5.33 -12.05
CA TYR A 221 -2.73 5.79 -12.73
C TYR A 221 -1.65 6.05 -11.69
N PHE A 222 -0.41 5.70 -11.97
CA PHE A 222 0.72 5.92 -11.06
C PHE A 222 1.98 6.31 -11.82
N TYR A 223 2.92 6.91 -11.10
CA TYR A 223 4.31 7.06 -11.51
C TYR A 223 5.17 6.45 -10.41
N ASP A 224 6.13 5.61 -10.79
CA ASP A 224 7.10 5.07 -9.85
C ASP A 224 7.92 6.22 -9.25
N GLY A 225 8.16 6.17 -7.93
CA GLY A 225 8.72 7.28 -7.15
C GLY A 225 7.72 8.35 -6.71
N GLU A 226 6.44 8.24 -7.07
CA GLU A 226 5.39 9.18 -6.67
C GLU A 226 4.17 8.49 -6.04
N ILE A 227 4.39 7.31 -5.43
CA ILE A 227 3.37 6.54 -4.74
C ILE A 227 3.46 6.80 -3.23
N PRO A 228 2.41 7.34 -2.61
CA PRO A 228 2.44 7.66 -1.20
C PRO A 228 2.47 6.38 -0.38
N TYR A 229 3.20 6.44 0.72
CA TYR A 229 3.04 5.50 1.82
C TYR A 229 1.55 5.42 2.21
N MET A 230 1.01 4.19 2.26
CA MET A 230 -0.39 3.94 2.60
C MET A 230 -0.52 3.17 3.91
N ASP A 231 -1.03 3.84 4.94
CA ASP A 231 -1.27 3.25 6.26
C ASP A 231 -2.40 2.20 6.31
N VAL A 232 -3.31 2.23 5.33
CA VAL A 232 -4.56 1.45 5.40
C VAL A 232 -4.67 0.41 4.29
N LEU A 233 -4.42 0.80 3.03
CA LEU A 233 -4.43 -0.12 1.89
C LEU A 233 -2.97 -0.45 1.56
N THR A 234 -2.41 -1.42 2.27
CA THR A 234 -0.97 -1.70 2.26
C THR A 234 -0.52 -2.63 1.14
N GLY A 235 -1.41 -3.35 0.48
CA GLY A 235 -1.05 -4.23 -0.64
C GLY A 235 -1.24 -3.55 -1.99
N GLY A 236 -0.28 -3.74 -2.90
CA GLY A 236 -0.34 -3.25 -4.27
C GLY A 236 -0.18 -4.36 -5.31
N GLU A 237 -0.90 -4.24 -6.41
CA GLU A 237 -0.79 -5.10 -7.59
C GLU A 237 -0.82 -4.22 -8.85
N ILE A 238 -0.06 -4.59 -9.88
CA ILE A 238 -0.05 -3.88 -11.17
C ILE A 238 -0.53 -4.84 -12.25
N TYR A 239 -1.56 -4.42 -12.99
CA TYR A 239 -2.07 -5.14 -14.16
C TYR A 239 -2.39 -4.13 -15.26
N ASP A 240 -1.96 -4.39 -16.50
CA ASP A 240 -2.15 -3.49 -17.65
C ASP A 240 -1.72 -2.02 -17.38
N ASN A 241 -0.59 -1.83 -16.67
CA ASN A 241 -0.06 -0.52 -16.24
C ASN A 241 -1.01 0.29 -15.33
N LEU A 242 -1.97 -0.36 -14.68
CA LEU A 242 -2.84 0.24 -13.69
C LEU A 242 -2.55 -0.37 -12.33
N LEU A 243 -2.49 0.48 -11.31
CA LEU A 243 -2.31 0.08 -9.92
C LEU A 243 -3.67 -0.27 -9.30
N THR A 244 -3.70 -1.40 -8.60
CA THR A 244 -4.73 -1.77 -7.65
C THR A 244 -4.13 -1.72 -6.26
N VAL A 245 -4.81 -1.05 -5.32
CA VAL A 245 -4.42 -1.03 -3.91
C VAL A 245 -5.50 -1.68 -3.06
N SER A 246 -5.09 -2.45 -2.05
CA SER A 246 -6.01 -3.17 -1.18
C SER A 246 -5.50 -3.31 0.25
N TYR A 247 -6.39 -3.71 1.17
CA TYR A 247 -6.00 -4.08 2.52
C TYR A 247 -5.28 -5.43 2.60
N ASN A 248 -5.57 -6.34 1.67
CA ASN A 248 -4.92 -7.64 1.64
C ASN A 248 -3.49 -7.51 1.10
N PRO A 249 -2.58 -8.45 1.43
CA PRO A 249 -1.28 -8.52 0.79
C PRO A 249 -1.43 -8.58 -0.73
N GLY A 250 -0.58 -7.84 -1.45
CA GLY A 250 -0.49 -7.85 -2.91
C GLY A 250 0.87 -8.35 -3.39
N SER A 251 1.22 -8.07 -4.65
CA SER A 251 2.54 -8.38 -5.22
C SER A 251 3.68 -7.61 -4.55
N PHE A 252 3.38 -6.43 -3.99
CA PHE A 252 4.30 -5.60 -3.20
C PHE A 252 3.54 -4.85 -2.10
N GLU A 253 4.29 -4.29 -1.15
CA GLU A 253 3.75 -3.49 -0.06
C GLU A 253 3.89 -1.98 -0.30
N LEU A 254 2.86 -1.22 0.04
CA LEU A 254 2.81 0.24 -0.03
C LEU A 254 3.29 0.89 1.30
N CYS A 255 4.32 0.30 1.90
CA CYS A 255 4.85 0.69 3.20
C CYS A 255 6.11 1.57 3.12
N ASN A 256 6.63 1.82 1.91
CA ASN A 256 7.79 2.67 1.70
C ASN A 256 7.46 4.17 1.81
N GLN A 257 8.33 4.93 2.48
CA GLN A 257 8.22 6.37 2.67
C GLN A 257 8.90 7.19 1.55
N ASN A 258 9.63 6.55 0.65
CA ASN A 258 10.43 7.23 -0.39
C ASN A 258 9.65 7.49 -1.70
N GLY A 259 8.42 6.98 -1.82
CA GLY A 259 7.61 7.15 -3.04
C GLY A 259 7.75 6.01 -4.05
N ASP A 260 8.80 5.21 -3.93
CA ASP A 260 9.13 4.11 -4.85
C ASP A 260 8.40 2.83 -4.47
N LEU A 261 8.04 2.03 -5.48
CA LEU A 261 7.66 0.63 -5.28
C LEU A 261 8.92 -0.18 -4.96
N GLU A 262 9.27 -0.24 -3.68
CA GLU A 262 10.36 -1.09 -3.22
C GLU A 262 9.93 -2.57 -3.25
N ASP A 263 10.88 -3.38 -3.71
CA ASP A 263 10.93 -4.84 -3.69
C ASP A 263 10.02 -5.60 -4.67
N GLY A 264 10.69 -6.02 -5.74
CA GLY A 264 10.29 -7.13 -6.56
C GLY A 264 11.23 -7.30 -7.74
N HIS A 265 11.78 -8.48 -7.91
CA HIS A 265 12.52 -8.83 -9.11
C HIS A 265 11.51 -8.97 -10.26
N PRO A 266 11.75 -8.33 -11.43
CA PRO A 266 10.87 -8.51 -12.57
C PRO A 266 10.91 -9.97 -13.02
N CYS A 267 9.74 -10.59 -13.15
CA CYS A 267 9.59 -11.90 -13.76
C CYS A 267 10.02 -11.84 -15.22
N GLU A 268 10.97 -12.69 -15.63
CA GLU A 268 11.53 -12.71 -16.98
C GLU A 268 10.46 -13.05 -18.05
N ASN A 269 9.39 -13.74 -17.67
CA ASN A 269 8.33 -14.14 -18.60
C ASN A 269 7.19 -13.10 -18.70
N CYS A 270 6.58 -12.69 -17.58
CA CYS A 270 5.42 -11.80 -17.59
C CYS A 270 5.73 -10.33 -17.28
N GLY A 271 6.92 -10.02 -16.74
CA GLY A 271 7.30 -8.68 -16.31
C GLY A 271 6.78 -8.26 -14.94
N ASP A 272 5.94 -9.07 -14.29
CA ASP A 272 5.40 -8.78 -12.95
C ASP A 272 6.51 -8.71 -11.91
N ARG A 273 6.36 -7.84 -10.91
CA ARG A 273 7.32 -7.69 -9.80
C ARG A 273 7.08 -8.79 -8.76
N VAL A 274 8.12 -9.56 -8.45
CA VAL A 274 8.09 -10.69 -7.52
C VAL A 274 8.94 -10.40 -6.30
N HIS A 275 8.33 -10.33 -5.11
CA HIS A 275 9.04 -10.14 -3.85
C HIS A 275 10.16 -11.18 -3.67
N GLU A 276 11.29 -10.80 -3.05
CA GLU A 276 12.49 -11.65 -2.92
C GLU A 276 12.21 -13.04 -2.32
N ASP A 277 11.31 -13.11 -1.33
CA ASP A 277 10.89 -14.37 -0.68
C ASP A 277 10.07 -15.30 -1.58
N ASN A 278 9.53 -14.79 -2.69
CA ASN A 278 8.65 -15.51 -3.62
C ASN A 278 9.29 -15.69 -5.01
N VAL A 279 10.59 -15.38 -5.15
CA VAL A 279 11.32 -15.53 -6.40
C VAL A 279 11.70 -17.00 -6.64
N TYR A 280 11.41 -17.46 -7.85
CA TYR A 280 11.94 -18.72 -8.37
C TYR A 280 13.03 -18.41 -9.40
N ASN A 281 14.17 -19.10 -9.32
CA ASN A 281 15.28 -18.87 -10.23
C ASN A 281 15.50 -20.09 -11.12
N ASP A 282 15.80 -19.86 -12.40
CA ASP A 282 16.37 -20.89 -13.26
C ASP A 282 17.88 -21.08 -12.99
N ASN A 283 18.53 -21.95 -13.77
CA ASN A 283 19.96 -22.21 -13.62
C ASN A 283 20.86 -21.06 -14.09
N ASP A 284 20.33 -20.11 -14.85
CA ASP A 284 21.06 -18.93 -15.35
C ASP A 284 20.89 -17.71 -14.42
N GLY A 285 20.06 -17.84 -13.38
CA GLY A 285 19.76 -16.79 -12.40
C GLY A 285 18.66 -15.84 -12.85
N ASN A 286 17.87 -16.20 -13.87
CA ASN A 286 16.70 -15.45 -14.27
C ASN A 286 15.56 -15.68 -13.27
N VAL A 287 14.80 -14.62 -13.00
CA VAL A 287 13.76 -14.59 -11.96
C VAL A 287 12.39 -14.84 -12.57
N TYR A 288 11.60 -15.71 -11.95
CA TYR A 288 10.24 -16.02 -12.33
C TYR A 288 9.31 -15.93 -11.12
N CYS A 289 8.04 -15.56 -11.38
CA CYS A 289 6.97 -15.78 -10.42
C CYS A 289 6.62 -17.28 -10.37
N GLU A 290 6.02 -17.73 -9.26
CA GLU A 290 5.64 -19.15 -9.06
C GLU A 290 4.85 -19.73 -10.24
N TYR A 291 3.88 -18.98 -10.76
CA TYR A 291 3.05 -19.42 -11.89
C TYR A 291 3.89 -19.67 -13.16
N CYS A 292 4.66 -18.66 -13.59
CA CYS A 292 5.50 -18.78 -14.78
C CYS A 292 6.58 -19.85 -14.63
N PHE A 293 7.11 -20.00 -13.41
CA PHE A 293 8.09 -21.02 -13.10
C PHE A 293 7.48 -22.42 -13.24
N ASN A 294 6.34 -22.68 -12.60
CA ASN A 294 5.68 -23.99 -12.64
C ASN A 294 5.16 -24.37 -14.04
N GLU A 295 4.76 -23.39 -14.86
CA GLU A 295 4.36 -23.66 -16.25
C GLU A 295 5.54 -24.01 -17.17
N SER A 296 6.73 -23.46 -16.91
CA SER A 296 7.87 -23.55 -17.84
C SER A 296 8.96 -24.52 -17.36
N PHE A 297 9.05 -24.79 -16.06
CA PHE A 297 10.13 -25.53 -15.45
C PHE A 297 9.64 -26.72 -14.62
N PHE A 298 10.53 -27.70 -14.51
CA PHE A 298 10.37 -28.94 -13.77
C PHE A 298 11.54 -29.12 -12.80
N GLN A 299 11.25 -29.43 -11.55
CA GLN A 299 12.27 -29.84 -10.58
C GLN A 299 12.46 -31.35 -10.65
N CYS A 300 13.64 -31.79 -11.10
CA CYS A 300 13.92 -33.20 -11.31
C CYS A 300 14.01 -33.97 -9.98
N PRO A 301 13.16 -34.99 -9.74
CA PRO A 301 13.16 -35.73 -8.47
C PRO A 301 14.42 -36.58 -8.24
N GLY A 302 15.22 -36.81 -9.28
CA GLY A 302 16.46 -37.60 -9.19
C GLY A 302 17.68 -36.79 -8.73
N CYS A 303 17.68 -35.46 -8.93
CA CYS A 303 18.85 -34.62 -8.65
C CYS A 303 18.52 -33.23 -8.10
N ASP A 304 17.23 -32.93 -7.90
CA ASP A 304 16.68 -31.65 -7.48
C ASP A 304 17.00 -30.45 -8.40
N ALA A 305 17.63 -30.70 -9.56
CA ALA A 305 17.94 -29.67 -10.54
C ALA A 305 16.66 -29.18 -11.25
N VAL A 306 16.59 -27.88 -11.47
CA VAL A 306 15.56 -27.23 -12.27
C VAL A 306 15.90 -27.42 -13.76
N THR A 307 14.95 -27.85 -14.56
CA THR A 307 15.09 -27.97 -16.02
C THR A 307 13.86 -27.42 -16.70
N HIS A 308 13.97 -27.00 -17.96
CA HIS A 308 12.79 -26.60 -18.72
C HIS A 308 11.89 -27.81 -18.97
N ASN A 309 10.56 -27.63 -18.96
CA ASN A 309 9.58 -28.70 -19.16
C ASN A 309 9.80 -29.48 -20.46
N ASN A 310 10.24 -28.78 -21.52
CA ASN A 310 10.57 -29.36 -22.82
C ASN A 310 11.82 -30.26 -22.82
N ASP A 311 12.65 -30.19 -21.78
CA ASP A 311 13.90 -30.97 -21.65
C ASP A 311 13.75 -32.13 -20.66
N THR A 312 12.50 -32.44 -20.27
CA THR A 312 12.19 -33.59 -19.43
C THR A 312 12.11 -34.87 -20.25
N VAL A 313 12.53 -35.98 -19.64
CA VAL A 313 12.51 -37.32 -20.22
C VAL A 313 11.54 -38.18 -19.41
N HIS A 314 10.62 -38.84 -20.11
CA HIS A 314 9.68 -39.79 -19.52
C HIS A 314 10.33 -41.17 -19.39
N ILE A 315 10.26 -41.75 -18.20
CA ILE A 315 10.71 -43.11 -17.91
C ILE A 315 9.50 -44.02 -18.00
N GLN A 316 9.40 -44.80 -19.08
CA GLN A 316 8.16 -45.45 -19.52
C GLN A 316 7.60 -46.44 -18.49
N ASP A 317 8.45 -47.28 -17.92
CA ASP A 317 8.06 -48.34 -16.97
C ASP A 317 7.72 -47.82 -15.56
N LYS A 318 8.14 -46.59 -15.23
CA LYS A 318 7.87 -45.96 -13.94
C LYS A 318 6.81 -44.87 -13.96
N GLU A 319 6.42 -44.42 -15.14
CA GLU A 319 5.49 -43.30 -15.32
C GLU A 319 5.94 -42.02 -14.59
N ILE A 320 7.24 -41.73 -14.65
CA ILE A 320 7.84 -40.53 -14.05
C ILE A 320 8.62 -39.73 -15.09
N TYR A 321 8.79 -38.44 -14.81
CA TYR A 321 9.65 -37.55 -15.60
C TYR A 321 10.93 -37.24 -14.81
N VAL A 322 12.06 -37.20 -15.51
CA VAL A 322 13.36 -36.81 -14.97
C VAL A 322 14.08 -35.89 -15.95
N CYS A 323 15.13 -35.18 -15.52
CA CYS A 323 15.99 -34.47 -16.46
C CYS A 323 16.81 -35.44 -17.32
N GLN A 324 17.23 -34.99 -18.51
CA GLN A 324 18.07 -35.78 -19.42
C GLN A 324 19.31 -36.38 -18.76
N TYR A 325 20.00 -35.63 -17.89
CA TYR A 325 21.17 -36.15 -17.16
C TYR A 325 20.82 -37.32 -16.23
N CYS A 326 19.69 -37.25 -15.53
CA CYS A 326 19.23 -38.35 -14.69
C CYS A 326 18.80 -39.55 -15.54
N ALA A 327 18.13 -39.30 -16.67
CA ALA A 327 17.78 -40.33 -17.65
C ALA A 327 19.03 -41.11 -18.10
N ASP A 328 20.04 -40.41 -18.60
CA ASP A 328 21.26 -41.02 -19.13
C ASP A 328 22.13 -41.72 -18.08
N LYS A 329 22.06 -41.27 -16.83
CA LYS A 329 22.91 -41.78 -15.74
C LYS A 329 22.29 -42.98 -15.01
N HIS A 330 20.97 -43.01 -14.89
CA HIS A 330 20.27 -43.96 -14.01
C HIS A 330 19.36 -44.92 -14.75
N TYR A 331 19.10 -44.69 -16.03
CA TYR A 331 18.17 -45.47 -16.86
C TYR A 331 18.83 -45.89 -18.16
N TYR A 332 18.18 -46.80 -18.88
CA TYR A 332 18.69 -47.37 -20.10
C TYR A 332 17.78 -47.00 -21.26
N LYS A 333 18.37 -46.45 -22.32
CA LYS A 333 17.67 -46.07 -23.54
C LYS A 333 17.51 -47.31 -24.44
N CYS A 334 16.29 -47.59 -24.87
CA CYS A 334 16.03 -48.61 -25.88
C CYS A 334 16.54 -48.12 -27.24
N GLU A 335 17.38 -48.91 -27.91
CA GLU A 335 17.95 -48.55 -29.22
C GLU A 335 16.87 -48.45 -30.32
N THR A 336 15.76 -49.19 -30.18
CA THR A 336 14.70 -49.25 -31.17
C THR A 336 13.69 -48.10 -31.03
N CYS A 337 13.04 -47.94 -29.86
CA CYS A 337 12.03 -46.91 -29.68
C CYS A 337 12.59 -45.56 -29.18
N GLY A 338 13.80 -45.56 -28.62
CA GLY A 338 14.44 -44.37 -28.06
C GLY A 338 13.95 -43.98 -26.65
N ASP A 339 13.00 -44.70 -26.08
CA ASP A 339 12.49 -44.47 -24.73
C ASP A 339 13.44 -45.01 -23.65
N TYR A 340 13.27 -44.53 -22.41
CA TYR A 340 14.09 -44.89 -21.26
C TYR A 340 13.34 -45.80 -20.27
N TYR A 341 14.07 -46.76 -19.71
CA TYR A 341 13.55 -47.80 -18.82
C TYR A 341 14.53 -48.11 -17.67
N GLU A 342 14.06 -48.75 -16.61
CA GLU A 342 14.93 -49.33 -15.58
C GLU A 342 15.69 -50.56 -16.07
N LEU A 343 16.83 -50.85 -15.43
CA LEU A 343 17.66 -52.03 -15.75
C LEU A 343 16.86 -53.36 -15.70
N ASP A 344 15.93 -53.47 -14.77
CA ASP A 344 15.14 -54.70 -14.59
C ASP A 344 14.10 -54.92 -15.69
N ASN A 345 13.80 -53.90 -16.51
CA ASN A 345 12.80 -53.93 -17.57
C ASN A 345 13.40 -53.81 -18.97
N VAL A 346 14.70 -54.08 -19.11
CA VAL A 346 15.40 -54.09 -20.38
C VAL A 346 16.18 -55.38 -20.61
N GLN A 347 16.36 -55.73 -21.87
CA GLN A 347 17.21 -56.82 -22.32
C GLN A 347 18.48 -56.26 -22.97
N ILE A 348 19.64 -56.84 -22.62
CA ILE A 348 20.93 -56.49 -23.23
C ILE A 348 21.30 -57.57 -24.23
N PHE A 349 21.45 -57.18 -25.50
CA PHE A 349 21.81 -58.09 -26.58
C PHE A 349 22.76 -57.41 -27.55
N ASN A 350 23.89 -58.06 -27.82
CA ASN A 350 25.00 -57.54 -28.63
C ASN A 350 25.42 -56.11 -28.25
N ASP A 351 25.64 -55.89 -26.94
CA ASP A 351 26.03 -54.59 -26.35
C ASP A 351 25.01 -53.44 -26.49
N SER A 352 23.83 -53.71 -27.03
CA SER A 352 22.71 -52.75 -27.10
C SER A 352 21.62 -53.10 -26.10
N THR A 353 20.82 -52.09 -25.73
CA THR A 353 19.72 -52.24 -24.78
C THR A 353 18.36 -52.09 -25.46
N TYR A 354 17.43 -52.98 -25.13
CA TYR A 354 16.09 -53.03 -25.72
C TYR A 354 15.03 -53.18 -24.63
N CYS A 355 13.88 -52.53 -24.77
CA CYS A 355 12.73 -52.84 -23.93
C CYS A 355 12.16 -54.22 -24.32
N GLU A 356 11.39 -54.85 -23.43
CA GLU A 356 10.82 -56.20 -23.63
C GLU A 356 10.09 -56.32 -24.97
N SER A 357 9.20 -55.37 -25.30
CA SER A 357 8.44 -55.40 -26.55
C SER A 357 9.34 -55.29 -27.79
N CYS A 358 10.31 -54.38 -27.78
CA CYS A 358 11.21 -54.23 -28.92
C CYS A 358 12.18 -55.41 -29.04
N PHE A 359 12.57 -56.02 -27.92
CA PHE A 359 13.44 -57.19 -27.90
C PHE A 359 12.76 -58.42 -28.53
N ASP A 360 11.51 -58.68 -28.12
CA ASP A 360 10.70 -59.78 -28.66
C ASP A 360 10.37 -59.58 -30.16
N GLU A 361 10.31 -58.35 -30.64
CA GLU A 361 10.08 -58.05 -32.06
C GLU A 361 11.32 -58.27 -32.94
N ILE A 362 12.52 -58.04 -32.41
CA ILE A 362 13.76 -58.03 -33.20
C ILE A 362 14.63 -59.29 -33.00
N THR A 363 14.31 -60.15 -32.03
CA THR A 363 15.08 -61.37 -31.76
C THR A 363 14.22 -62.63 -31.85
N ASP A 364 14.85 -63.75 -32.25
CA ASP A 364 14.22 -65.07 -32.21
C ASP A 364 15.31 -66.15 -32.02
N TYR A 365 14.89 -67.36 -31.69
CA TYR A 365 15.79 -68.49 -31.45
C TYR A 365 16.00 -69.31 -32.74
N CYS A 366 17.24 -69.71 -32.99
CA CYS A 366 17.51 -70.74 -33.99
C CYS A 366 16.98 -72.09 -33.52
N GLU A 367 16.10 -72.74 -34.30
CA GLU A 367 15.47 -74.01 -33.90
C GLU A 367 16.47 -75.16 -33.68
N ASN A 368 17.65 -75.11 -34.31
CA ASN A 368 18.63 -76.21 -34.23
C ASN A 368 19.63 -76.05 -33.08
N CYS A 369 20.18 -74.85 -32.87
CA CYS A 369 21.16 -74.61 -31.79
C CYS A 369 20.56 -73.97 -30.54
N SER A 370 19.31 -73.48 -30.62
CA SER A 370 18.61 -72.77 -29.54
C SER A 370 19.33 -71.49 -29.06
N GLU A 371 20.27 -70.97 -29.85
CA GLU A 371 20.89 -69.67 -29.61
C GLU A 371 19.99 -68.55 -30.16
N LEU A 372 20.03 -67.39 -29.50
CA LEU A 372 19.25 -66.22 -29.84
C LEU A 372 19.99 -65.38 -30.90
N PHE A 373 19.27 -64.95 -31.94
CA PHE A 373 19.78 -64.11 -33.01
C PHE A 373 18.84 -62.93 -33.25
N TYR A 374 19.31 -61.93 -33.99
CA TYR A 374 18.38 -61.00 -34.63
C TYR A 374 17.49 -61.76 -35.61
N THR A 375 16.20 -61.45 -35.62
CA THR A 375 15.22 -62.10 -36.51
C THR A 375 15.61 -61.94 -37.99
N GLU A 376 16.28 -60.84 -38.34
CA GLU A 376 16.80 -60.60 -39.70
C GLU A 376 18.01 -61.46 -40.08
N ASP A 377 18.76 -61.97 -39.10
CA ASP A 377 19.90 -62.88 -39.31
C ASP A 377 19.47 -64.35 -39.40
N LEU A 378 18.20 -64.65 -39.18
CA LEU A 378 17.62 -65.97 -39.29
C LEU A 378 16.98 -66.18 -40.67
N THR A 379 17.16 -67.38 -41.21
CA THR A 379 16.54 -67.80 -42.47
C THR A 379 15.42 -68.79 -42.18
N SER A 380 14.24 -68.55 -42.74
CA SER A 380 13.14 -69.53 -42.72
C SER A 380 13.45 -70.68 -43.69
N VAL A 381 13.51 -71.92 -43.17
CA VAL A 381 13.80 -73.11 -43.97
C VAL A 381 12.64 -74.10 -43.89
N ASN A 382 11.72 -74.03 -44.88
CA ASN A 382 10.52 -74.88 -44.99
C ASN A 382 9.65 -74.87 -43.70
N ASP A 383 8.85 -75.92 -43.46
CA ASP A 383 7.99 -76.07 -42.26
C ASP A 383 8.78 -76.29 -40.94
N ASN A 384 10.11 -76.13 -40.94
CA ASN A 384 11.02 -76.42 -39.82
C ASN A 384 11.58 -75.14 -39.16
N GLY A 385 10.84 -74.03 -39.26
CA GLY A 385 11.14 -72.78 -38.54
C GLY A 385 12.35 -71.99 -38.99
N LEU A 386 12.94 -71.24 -38.05
CA LEU A 386 14.01 -70.27 -38.27
C LEU A 386 15.38 -70.86 -37.92
N LEU A 387 16.34 -70.78 -38.85
CA LEU A 387 17.70 -71.28 -38.68
C LEU A 387 18.72 -70.15 -38.87
N CYS A 388 19.77 -70.14 -38.03
CA CYS A 388 20.91 -69.24 -38.21
C CYS A 388 21.76 -69.66 -39.43
N ALA A 389 22.60 -68.74 -39.92
CA ALA A 389 23.44 -68.95 -41.11
C ALA A 389 24.28 -70.24 -41.03
N ASP A 390 24.85 -70.56 -39.86
CA ASP A 390 25.66 -71.76 -39.69
C ASP A 390 24.81 -73.04 -39.74
N CYS A 391 23.62 -73.04 -39.13
CA CYS A 391 22.72 -74.19 -39.12
C CYS A 391 21.99 -74.39 -40.45
N ALA A 392 21.81 -73.34 -41.24
CA ALA A 392 21.17 -73.39 -42.56
C ALA A 392 22.06 -73.98 -43.67
N THR A 393 23.36 -74.17 -43.40
CA THR A 393 24.34 -74.70 -44.37
C THR A 393 24.70 -76.18 -44.17
N VAL A 394 24.15 -76.80 -43.12
CA VAL A 394 24.26 -78.24 -42.80
C VAL A 394 23.11 -79.01 -43.44
#